data_AF-A0A072TFL0-F1
#
_entry.id   AF-A0A072TFL0-F1
#
_cell.length_a   1.000
_cell.length_b   1.000
_cell.length_c   1.000
_cell.angle_alpha   90.00
_cell.angle_beta   90.00
_cell.angle_gamma   90.00
#
_symmetry.space_group_name_H-M   'P 1'
#
loop_
_entity.id
_entity.type
_entity.pdbx_description
1 polymer ?
#
loop_
_entity_poly.entity_id
_entity_poly.type
_entity_poly.pdbx_seq_one_letter_code
_entity_poly.pdbx_strand_id
1 'polypeptide(L)'
;MNDVEDPGYQPQFQQYQQQPRQQALGTKFDPIPMKYAKLLPYFLERNLVQTRPPPPIQKKLPARWRPDLFCVFHQGAQGHDVERCFSLKIEVQKLIKDDLIPFEELRFEYAS
;
A
#
# COMPACT_ATOMS: atom_id res chain seq x y z
N MET A 1 42.58 -14.63 9.52
CA MET A 1 41.81 -13.37 9.59
C MET A 1 40.43 -13.67 9.04
N ASN A 2 39.40 -13.08 9.65
CA ASN A 2 37.99 -13.36 9.38
C ASN A 2 37.54 -12.63 8.12
N ASP A 3 36.94 -13.35 7.17
CA ASP A 3 36.06 -12.77 6.17
C ASP A 3 34.72 -13.49 6.31
N VAL A 4 33.81 -12.83 7.02
CA VAL A 4 32.41 -13.23 7.16
C VAL A 4 31.76 -12.97 5.81
N GLU A 5 31.58 -14.01 5.00
CA GLU A 5 30.74 -13.93 3.80
C GLU A 5 29.27 -13.81 4.22
N ASP A 6 28.75 -12.62 3.96
CA ASP A 6 27.37 -12.15 4.10
C ASP A 6 26.36 -13.18 3.52
N PRO A 7 25.37 -13.66 4.31
CA PRO A 7 24.32 -14.50 3.78
C PRO A 7 23.37 -13.65 2.95
N GLY A 8 23.66 -13.59 1.65
CA GLY A 8 22.74 -13.34 0.54
C GLY A 8 21.46 -12.60 0.90
N TYR A 9 21.52 -11.26 0.85
CA TYR A 9 20.34 -10.42 0.69
C TYR A 9 19.59 -10.83 -0.59
N GLN A 10 18.60 -11.74 -0.49
CA GLN A 10 17.67 -12.01 -1.58
C GLN A 10 16.70 -10.82 -1.69
N PRO A 11 16.68 -10.09 -2.81
CA PRO A 11 15.66 -9.08 -3.02
C PRO A 11 14.32 -9.77 -3.28
N GLN A 12 13.47 -9.85 -2.26
CA GLN A 12 12.11 -10.38 -2.33
C GLN A 12 11.15 -9.44 -3.10
N PHE A 13 11.67 -8.68 -4.07
CA PHE A 13 10.90 -7.75 -4.91
C PHE A 13 10.21 -8.44 -6.10
N GLN A 14 10.49 -9.72 -6.35
CA GLN A 14 9.93 -10.43 -7.52
C GLN A 14 8.52 -11.01 -7.27
N GLN A 15 8.10 -11.27 -6.03
CA GLN A 15 6.77 -11.88 -5.80
C GLN A 15 5.59 -10.90 -5.88
N TYR A 16 5.81 -9.58 -5.79
CA TYR A 16 4.71 -8.60 -5.92
C TYR A 16 4.53 -8.06 -7.35
N GLN A 17 5.45 -8.35 -8.28
CA GLN A 17 5.28 -7.97 -9.69
C GLN A 17 4.24 -8.81 -10.43
N GLN A 18 3.68 -9.85 -9.80
CA GLN A 18 2.72 -10.77 -10.40
C GLN A 18 1.32 -10.75 -9.77
N GLN A 19 0.93 -9.71 -9.03
CA GLN A 19 -0.51 -9.51 -8.87
C GLN A 19 -1.08 -9.09 -10.24
N PRO A 20 -2.05 -9.83 -10.80
CA PRO A 20 -2.43 -9.65 -12.19
C PRO A 20 -2.86 -8.20 -12.41
N ARG A 21 -2.15 -7.54 -13.33
CA ARG A 21 -2.53 -6.28 -13.97
C ARG A 21 -3.97 -6.28 -14.53
N GLN A 22 -4.62 -7.45 -14.53
CA GLN A 22 -5.98 -7.71 -14.99
C GLN A 22 -7.07 -7.38 -13.96
N GLN A 23 -6.79 -7.33 -12.65
CA GLN A 23 -7.81 -6.94 -11.65
C GLN A 23 -8.00 -5.42 -11.57
N ALA A 24 -7.00 -4.64 -12.00
CA ALA A 24 -7.01 -3.18 -11.85
C ALA A 24 -7.98 -2.40 -12.77
N LEU A 25 -8.66 -3.08 -13.72
CA LEU A 25 -9.53 -2.44 -14.71
C LEU A 25 -11.03 -2.49 -14.38
N GLY A 26 -11.42 -3.05 -13.23
CA GLY A 26 -12.84 -3.12 -12.85
C GLY A 26 -13.16 -3.28 -11.36
N THR A 27 -12.16 -3.48 -10.49
CA THR A 27 -12.43 -3.64 -9.05
C THR A 27 -12.87 -2.31 -8.44
N LYS A 28 -14.17 -2.18 -8.18
CA LYS A 28 -14.69 -1.18 -7.24
C LYS A 28 -14.25 -1.63 -5.84
N PHE A 29 -13.60 -0.72 -5.11
CA PHE A 29 -13.34 -0.94 -3.69
C PHE A 29 -14.58 -0.56 -2.92
N ASP A 30 -14.97 -1.39 -1.96
CA ASP A 30 -16.04 -1.01 -1.04
C ASP A 30 -15.61 0.24 -0.28
N PRO A 31 -16.48 1.27 -0.22
CA PRO A 31 -16.15 2.50 0.45
C PRO A 31 -15.93 2.22 1.93
N ILE A 32 -14.83 2.75 2.45
CA ILE A 32 -14.53 2.74 3.88
C ILE A 32 -14.93 4.08 4.49
N PRO A 33 -15.37 4.11 5.76
CA PRO A 33 -15.85 5.33 6.40
C PRO A 33 -14.74 6.26 6.91
N MET A 34 -13.46 5.97 6.64
CA MET A 34 -12.30 6.78 7.05
C MET A 34 -11.31 6.97 5.90
N LYS A 35 -10.60 8.11 5.90
CA LYS A 35 -9.50 8.39 4.96
C LYS A 35 -8.32 7.44 5.15
N TYR A 36 -7.72 7.01 4.05
CA TYR A 36 -6.55 6.11 4.07
C TYR A 36 -5.33 6.75 4.75
N ALA A 37 -5.19 8.07 4.70
CA ALA A 37 -4.14 8.82 5.38
C ALA A 37 -4.20 8.69 6.90
N LYS A 38 -5.39 8.47 7.47
CA LYS A 38 -5.58 8.23 8.92
C LYS A 38 -5.41 6.78 9.29
N LEU A 39 -5.81 5.86 8.40
CA LEU A 39 -5.66 4.42 8.62
C LEU A 39 -4.23 3.92 8.50
N LEU A 40 -3.42 4.52 7.62
CA LEU A 40 -2.09 4.00 7.37
C LEU A 40 -1.19 3.97 8.63
N PRO A 41 -1.07 5.05 9.43
CA PRO A 41 -0.29 4.99 10.68
C PRO A 41 -0.78 3.89 11.63
N TYR A 42 -2.10 3.76 11.77
CA TYR A 42 -2.73 2.74 12.61
C TYR A 42 -2.36 1.31 12.22
N PHE A 43 -2.42 1.00 10.92
CA PHE A 43 -2.06 -0.33 10.42
C PHE A 43 -0.56 -0.60 10.55
N LEU A 44 0.28 0.43 10.43
CA LEU A 44 1.73 0.29 10.61
C LEU A 44 2.09 0.02 12.08
N GLU A 45 1.52 0.77 13.02
CA GLU A 45 1.75 0.59 14.47
C GLU A 45 1.40 -0.83 14.94
N ARG A 46 0.42 -1.47 14.29
CA ARG A 46 -0.06 -2.82 14.62
C ARG A 46 0.50 -3.91 13.71
N ASN A 47 1.44 -3.58 12.83
CA ASN A 47 2.02 -4.50 11.86
C ASN A 47 0.98 -5.23 10.97
N LEU A 48 -0.18 -4.61 10.74
CA LEU A 48 -1.22 -5.14 9.85
C LEU A 48 -0.87 -4.91 8.37
N VAL A 49 -0.09 -3.87 8.09
CA VAL A 49 0.52 -3.63 6.78
C VAL A 49 1.98 -3.21 6.96
N GLN A 50 2.74 -3.29 5.87
CA GLN A 50 4.08 -2.69 5.79
C GLN A 50 4.15 -1.75 4.59
N THR A 51 4.88 -0.66 4.75
CA THR A 51 5.18 0.23 3.61
C THR A 51 5.96 -0.53 2.55
N ARG A 52 5.74 -0.19 1.29
CA ARG A 52 6.41 -0.80 0.14
C ARG A 52 7.49 0.11 -0.40
N PRO A 53 8.56 -0.41 -1.01
CA PRO A 53 9.50 0.43 -1.74
C PRO A 53 8.78 1.19 -2.86
N PRO A 54 9.35 2.33 -3.32
CA PRO A 54 8.87 3.00 -4.51
C PRO A 54 8.93 2.04 -5.72
N PRO A 55 7.84 1.91 -6.49
CA PRO A 55 7.89 1.13 -7.73
C PRO A 55 8.81 1.84 -8.75
N PRO A 56 9.45 1.10 -9.67
CA PRO A 56 10.21 1.69 -10.76
C PRO A 56 9.33 2.65 -11.58
N ILE A 57 9.89 3.83 -11.91
CA ILE A 57 9.19 4.78 -12.77
C ILE A 57 9.10 4.18 -14.17
N GLN A 58 7.88 4.04 -14.68
CA GLN A 58 7.65 3.52 -16.02
C GLN A 58 8.10 4.53 -17.07
N LYS A 59 8.73 4.06 -18.16
CA LYS A 59 9.16 4.90 -19.29
C LYS A 59 8.01 5.74 -19.89
N LYS A 60 6.78 5.20 -19.84
CA LYS A 60 5.56 5.90 -20.20
C LYS A 60 4.76 6.13 -18.93
N LEU A 61 4.48 7.39 -18.65
CA LEU A 61 3.82 7.80 -17.43
C LEU A 61 2.30 7.67 -17.61
N PRO A 62 1.58 7.13 -16.62
CA PRO A 62 0.12 7.04 -16.70
C PRO A 62 -0.54 8.41 -16.86
N ALA A 63 -1.69 8.48 -17.55
CA ALA A 63 -2.44 9.73 -17.71
C ALA A 63 -2.87 10.38 -16.38
N ARG A 64 -3.02 9.57 -15.32
CA ARG A 64 -3.38 10.02 -13.97
C ARG A 64 -2.15 10.31 -13.08
N TRP A 65 -0.95 10.29 -13.66
CA TRP A 65 0.29 10.58 -12.93
C TRP A 65 0.33 12.05 -12.51
N ARG A 66 0.67 12.28 -11.24
CA ARG A 66 0.71 13.61 -10.62
C ARG A 66 2.08 13.84 -9.99
N PRO A 67 2.96 14.65 -10.62
CA PRO A 67 4.32 14.86 -10.12
C PRO A 67 4.35 15.62 -8.79
N ASP A 68 3.28 16.33 -8.46
CA ASP A 68 3.09 17.06 -7.21
C ASP A 68 2.67 16.17 -6.02
N LEU A 69 2.32 14.90 -6.27
CA LEU A 69 1.82 14.00 -5.24
C LEU A 69 2.82 12.90 -4.91
N PHE A 70 2.89 12.56 -3.62
CA PHE A 70 3.79 11.54 -3.08
C PHE A 70 3.01 10.57 -2.19
N CYS A 71 3.30 9.28 -2.33
CA CYS A 71 2.59 8.23 -1.61
C CYS A 71 3.41 7.74 -0.42
N VAL A 72 2.97 8.04 0.80
CA VAL A 72 3.62 7.60 2.04
C VAL A 72 3.63 6.07 2.21
N PHE A 73 2.63 5.36 1.68
CA PHE A 73 2.63 3.88 1.68
C PHE A 73 3.76 3.31 0.82
N HIS A 74 4.18 4.03 -0.23
CA HIS A 74 5.30 3.67 -1.09
C HIS A 74 6.57 4.48 -0.76
N GLN A 75 6.79 4.80 0.52
CA GLN A 75 7.99 5.51 1.00
C GLN A 75 8.27 6.81 0.23
N GLY A 76 7.22 7.55 -0.13
CA GLY A 76 7.33 8.81 -0.85
C GLY A 76 7.40 8.69 -2.37
N ALA A 77 6.98 7.56 -2.97
CA ALA A 77 6.92 7.44 -4.42
C ALA A 77 6.04 8.52 -5.06
N GLN A 78 6.56 9.17 -6.10
CA GLN A 78 5.87 10.23 -6.82
C GLN A 78 4.79 9.68 -7.75
N GLY A 79 3.66 10.37 -7.82
CA GLY A 79 2.64 10.13 -8.84
C GLY A 79 1.21 10.03 -8.35
N HIS A 80 1.03 9.69 -7.08
CA HIS A 80 -0.26 9.61 -6.40
C HIS A 80 -0.05 9.82 -4.90
N ASP A 81 -1.11 10.18 -4.19
CA ASP A 81 -1.15 10.23 -2.73
C ASP A 81 -1.72 8.94 -2.14
N VAL A 82 -1.66 8.80 -0.81
CA VAL A 82 -2.13 7.61 -0.10
C VAL A 82 -3.62 7.31 -0.35
N GLU A 83 -4.46 8.33 -0.53
CA GLU A 83 -5.90 8.17 -0.84
C GLU A 83 -6.17 7.49 -2.19
N ARG A 84 -5.23 7.63 -3.13
CA ARG A 84 -5.30 7.03 -4.47
C ARG A 84 -4.39 5.82 -4.62
N CYS A 85 -3.75 5.37 -3.54
CA CYS A 85 -2.84 4.22 -3.57
C CYS A 85 -3.61 2.91 -3.75
N PHE A 86 -3.55 2.35 -4.96
CA PHE A 86 -4.24 1.10 -5.28
C PHE A 86 -3.73 -0.08 -4.44
N SER A 87 -2.41 -0.14 -4.19
CA SER A 87 -1.82 -1.18 -3.35
C SER A 87 -2.33 -1.14 -1.92
N LEU A 88 -2.46 0.04 -1.32
CA LEU A 88 -3.04 0.16 0.02
C LEU A 88 -4.51 -0.26 0.03
N LYS A 89 -5.31 0.17 -0.94
CA LYS A 89 -6.73 -0.23 -1.04
C LYS A 89 -6.91 -1.74 -1.11
N ILE A 90 -6.06 -2.44 -1.85
CA ILE A 90 -6.06 -3.91 -1.89
C ILE A 90 -5.79 -4.49 -0.49
N GLU A 91 -4.76 -4.01 0.21
CA GLU A 91 -4.43 -4.54 1.55
C GLU A 91 -5.55 -4.28 2.55
N VAL A 92 -6.19 -3.10 2.52
CA VAL A 92 -7.35 -2.82 3.39
C VAL A 92 -8.51 -3.77 3.12
N GLN A 93 -8.84 -4.03 1.85
CA GLN A 93 -9.91 -4.98 1.53
C GLN A 93 -9.58 -6.41 1.97
N LYS A 94 -8.30 -6.81 1.91
CA LYS A 94 -7.88 -8.12 2.45
C LYS A 94 -8.06 -8.18 3.96
N LEU A 95 -7.63 -7.14 4.68
CA LEU A 95 -7.78 -7.09 6.14
C LEU A 95 -9.25 -7.17 6.57
N ILE A 96 -10.16 -6.48 5.85
CA ILE A 96 -11.61 -6.58 6.08
C ILE A 96 -12.12 -7.99 5.77
N LYS A 97 -11.71 -8.56 4.63
CA LYS A 97 -12.17 -9.89 4.19
C LYS A 97 -11.71 -11.01 5.13
N ASP A 98 -10.50 -10.89 5.67
CA ASP A 98 -9.89 -11.86 6.57
C ASP A 98 -10.30 -11.62 8.04
N ASP A 99 -11.23 -10.67 8.28
CA ASP A 99 -11.74 -10.27 9.61
C ASP A 99 -10.63 -9.87 10.61
N LEU A 100 -9.50 -9.39 10.08
CA LEU A 100 -8.35 -8.93 10.87
C LEU A 100 -8.57 -7.51 11.40
N ILE A 101 -9.51 -6.78 10.80
CA ILE A 101 -10.03 -5.50 11.31
C ILE A 101 -11.55 -5.51 11.16
N PRO A 102 -12.33 -5.31 12.24
CA PRO A 102 -13.76 -5.14 12.12
C PRO A 102 -14.08 -3.83 11.40
N PHE A 103 -15.14 -3.80 10.61
CA PHE A 103 -15.55 -2.60 9.87
C PHE A 103 -15.87 -1.41 10.79
N GLU A 104 -16.30 -1.69 12.03
CA GLU A 104 -16.49 -0.73 13.11
C GLU A 104 -15.19 0.01 13.47
N GLU A 105 -14.04 -0.65 13.37
CA GLU A 105 -12.72 -0.05 13.63
C GLU A 105 -12.36 1.00 12.57
N LEU A 106 -12.99 0.92 11.39
CA LEU A 106 -12.84 1.90 10.31
C LEU A 106 -13.79 3.11 10.48
N ARG A 107 -14.75 3.06 11.42
CA ARG A 107 -15.80 4.09 11.63
C ARG A 107 -15.45 5.17 12.66
N PHE A 108 -14.27 5.18 13.26
CA PHE A 108 -13.92 6.08 14.38
C PHE A 108 -13.84 7.60 14.05
N GLU A 109 -14.47 8.10 12.99
CA GLU A 109 -14.44 9.53 12.66
C GLU A 109 -15.32 10.41 13.59
N TYR A 110 -16.05 9.84 14.57
CA TYR A 110 -16.91 10.62 15.49
C TYR A 110 -16.85 10.20 16.97
N ALA A 111 -15.69 9.74 17.47
CA ALA A 111 -15.49 9.53 18.90
C ALA A 111 -14.35 10.41 19.43
N SER A 112 -14.56 11.73 19.46
CA SER A 112 -13.90 12.69 20.35
C SER A 112 -14.65 14.02 20.30
#